data_AF-M2WLY7-F1
#
_entry.id   AF-M2WLY7-F1
#
_cell.length_a   1.000
_cell.length_b   1.000
_cell.length_c   1.000
_cell.angle_alpha   90.00
_cell.angle_beta   90.00
_cell.angle_gamma   90.00
#
_symmetry.space_group_name_H-M   'P 1'
#
loop_
_entity.id
_entity.type
_entity.pdbx_description
1 polymer ?
#
loop_
_entity_poly.entity_id
_entity_poly.type
_entity_poly.pdbx_seq_one_letter_code
_entity_poly.pdbx_strand_id
1 'polypeptide(L)'
;ISWMNPTQARFVGVPHDGALQDLWECVLPPDREGSYNTRAARQGRYTLITAPTTDESGQPNPPQTANSPRVILQNIGRMLSTLPYKNISWLTAIVFIVGSALFVASSFMSVLSLYRTEVKQAHPELASEHGGKLALSGSAIFLAGSILTLLEAVDRQRVFCFESSHAGGQTHKHRWLPKWTALKEHYVHEVGFVACMIQAMSSLFFLWSNVCILPQIYKNISSNTPLSAGVYRFPKVVGCTGFVVSGLLLMLETQTVWNEFAFDTIGWWIASLKVIGGCLFLIGAGIGYERAEWAQKSTAMLTLIGSFVFLIGSLLLWYEVMEPYPVLVRR
;
A
#
# COMPACT_ATOMS: atom_id res chain seq x y z
N ILE A 1 -21.68 -11.05 -4.40
CA ILE A 1 -20.26 -11.45 -4.29
C ILE A 1 -20.18 -12.53 -3.22
N SER A 2 -20.28 -13.80 -3.60
CA SER A 2 -20.36 -14.94 -2.66
C SER A 2 -19.00 -15.65 -2.46
N TRP A 3 -17.95 -15.16 -3.11
CA TRP A 3 -16.63 -15.81 -3.15
C TRP A 3 -15.57 -15.10 -2.29
N MET A 4 -15.75 -13.83 -1.95
CA MET A 4 -14.80 -13.07 -1.14
C MET A 4 -15.25 -13.03 0.32
N ASN A 5 -14.28 -13.07 1.24
CA ASN A 5 -14.56 -12.86 2.65
C ASN A 5 -15.05 -11.43 2.92
N PRO A 6 -15.93 -11.23 3.92
CA PRO A 6 -16.37 -9.89 4.30
C PRO A 6 -15.19 -9.04 4.77
N THR A 7 -15.09 -7.81 4.26
CA THR A 7 -13.99 -6.88 4.59
C THR A 7 -14.18 -6.17 5.94
N GLN A 8 -15.38 -6.27 6.51
CA GLN A 8 -15.74 -5.69 7.79
C GLN A 8 -16.66 -6.63 8.56
N ALA A 9 -16.50 -6.67 9.89
CA ALA A 9 -17.38 -7.40 10.79
C ALA A 9 -17.50 -6.66 12.13
N ARG A 10 -18.64 -6.79 12.81
CA ARG A 10 -18.79 -6.35 14.20
C ARG A 10 -19.01 -7.55 15.09
N PHE A 11 -18.31 -7.55 16.21
CA PHE A 11 -18.37 -8.58 17.23
C PHE A 11 -18.92 -7.96 18.52
N VAL A 12 -19.85 -8.66 19.15
CA VAL A 12 -20.40 -8.28 20.45
C VAL A 12 -19.90 -9.31 21.47
N GLY A 13 -19.39 -8.86 22.60
CA GLY A 13 -19.06 -9.75 23.71
C GLY A 13 -20.31 -10.49 24.20
N VAL A 14 -20.21 -11.81 24.35
CA VAL A 14 -21.33 -12.65 24.80
C VAL A 14 -21.05 -13.05 26.26
N PRO A 15 -22.05 -13.03 27.16
CA PRO A 15 -21.88 -13.47 28.54
C PRO A 15 -21.37 -14.92 28.60
N HIS A 16 -20.44 -15.16 29.53
CA HIS A 16 -19.74 -16.43 29.68
C HIS A 16 -20.65 -17.53 30.23
N ASP A 17 -21.00 -18.51 29.40
CA ASP A 17 -21.35 -19.86 29.86
C ASP A 17 -20.10 -20.72 29.81
N GLY A 18 -19.70 -21.31 30.95
CA GLY A 18 -18.43 -22.03 31.14
C GLY A 18 -18.16 -23.20 30.18
N ALA A 19 -19.13 -23.60 29.35
CA ALA A 19 -18.99 -24.64 28.33
C ALA A 19 -18.24 -24.19 27.06
N LEU A 20 -18.11 -22.89 26.84
CA LEU A 20 -17.54 -22.35 25.60
C LEU A 20 -16.03 -22.07 25.69
N GLN A 21 -15.45 -22.11 26.88
CA GLN A 21 -14.04 -21.79 27.15
C GLN A 21 -13.04 -22.75 26.48
N ASP A 22 -13.46 -23.98 26.21
CA ASP A 22 -12.64 -24.99 25.54
C ASP A 22 -12.66 -24.90 24.01
N LEU A 23 -13.59 -24.12 23.43
CA LEU A 23 -13.83 -24.07 21.98
C LEU A 23 -13.22 -22.83 21.29
N TRP A 24 -12.90 -21.78 22.04
CA TRP A 24 -12.29 -20.57 21.51
C TRP A 24 -11.14 -20.10 22.40
N GLU A 25 -10.01 -19.74 21.78
CA GLU A 25 -8.85 -19.20 22.51
C GLU A 25 -9.08 -17.75 22.96
N CYS A 26 -10.02 -17.00 22.36
CA CYS A 26 -10.13 -15.54 22.54
C CYS A 26 -11.60 -15.04 22.50
N VAL A 27 -12.05 -14.38 23.57
CA VAL A 27 -13.41 -13.75 23.67
C VAL A 27 -13.35 -12.32 24.14
N LEU A 28 -14.20 -11.50 23.49
CA LEU A 28 -14.48 -10.13 23.90
C LEU A 28 -15.31 -10.12 25.20
N PRO A 29 -14.90 -9.34 26.21
CA PRO A 29 -15.70 -9.12 27.42
C PRO A 29 -17.14 -8.68 27.08
N PRO A 30 -18.15 -9.10 27.86
CA PRO A 30 -19.57 -8.85 27.55
C PRO A 30 -19.97 -7.36 27.51
N ASP A 31 -19.14 -6.47 28.05
CA ASP A 31 -19.29 -5.01 28.03
C ASP A 31 -18.64 -4.33 26.81
N ARG A 32 -17.98 -5.10 25.92
CA ARG A 32 -17.21 -4.56 24.80
C ARG A 32 -17.72 -5.01 23.44
N GLU A 33 -17.72 -4.07 22.51
CA GLU A 33 -17.90 -4.33 21.09
C GLU A 33 -16.55 -4.19 20.35
N GLY A 34 -16.28 -5.14 19.46
CA GLY A 34 -15.12 -5.12 18.58
C GLY A 34 -15.55 -4.81 17.15
N SER A 35 -14.87 -3.87 16.50
CA SER A 35 -15.01 -3.69 15.05
C SER A 35 -13.81 -4.27 14.34
N TYR A 36 -14.07 -5.12 13.35
CA TYR A 36 -13.07 -5.68 12.45
C TYR A 36 -13.13 -5.01 11.10
N ASN A 37 -11.97 -4.64 10.60
CA ASN A 37 -11.75 -4.18 9.24
C ASN A 37 -10.49 -4.87 8.72
N THR A 38 -10.57 -5.46 7.53
CA THR A 38 -9.51 -6.26 6.92
C THR A 38 -8.21 -5.47 6.69
N ARG A 39 -8.31 -4.18 6.34
CA ARG A 39 -7.13 -3.29 6.22
C ARG A 39 -6.51 -2.99 7.58
N ALA A 40 -7.33 -2.63 8.55
CA ALA A 40 -6.86 -2.35 9.91
C ALA A 40 -6.17 -3.60 10.51
N ALA A 41 -6.79 -4.77 10.36
CA ALA A 41 -6.23 -6.04 10.80
C ALA A 41 -4.89 -6.37 10.11
N ARG A 42 -4.70 -6.01 8.83
CA ARG A 42 -3.40 -6.12 8.13
C ARG A 42 -2.30 -5.32 8.82
N GLN A 43 -2.62 -4.13 9.28
CA GLN A 43 -1.69 -3.24 9.97
C GLN A 43 -1.55 -3.57 11.48
N GLY A 44 -2.14 -4.67 11.96
CA GLY A 44 -2.18 -5.02 13.38
C GLY A 44 -3.05 -4.09 14.22
N ARG A 45 -4.07 -3.46 13.61
CA ARG A 45 -4.93 -2.45 14.24
C ARG A 45 -6.32 -3.01 14.47
N TYR A 46 -6.77 -2.95 15.72
CA TYR A 46 -8.11 -3.32 16.13
C TYR A 46 -8.79 -2.12 16.80
N THR A 47 -10.05 -1.90 16.46
CA THR A 47 -10.84 -0.82 17.05
C THR A 47 -11.74 -1.38 18.13
N LEU A 48 -11.49 -0.95 19.37
CA LEU A 48 -12.39 -1.15 20.49
C LEU A 48 -13.50 -0.09 20.44
N ILE A 49 -14.74 -0.55 20.51
CA ILE A 49 -15.89 0.32 20.75
C ILE A 49 -16.14 0.29 22.25
N THR A 50 -15.86 1.39 22.93
CA THR A 50 -16.12 1.53 24.37
C THR A 50 -17.40 2.31 24.61
N ALA A 51 -18.08 2.00 25.72
CA ALA A 51 -19.17 2.83 26.21
C ALA A 51 -18.66 4.28 26.48
N PRO A 52 -19.50 5.32 26.32
CA PRO A 52 -19.11 6.69 26.61
C PRO A 52 -18.66 6.82 28.06
N THR A 53 -17.45 7.31 28.28
CA THR A 53 -16.95 7.63 29.63
C THR A 53 -17.62 8.91 30.10
N THR A 54 -18.42 8.82 31.15
CA THR A 54 -19.00 10.00 31.81
C THR A 54 -17.93 10.71 32.66
N ASP A 55 -17.84 12.03 32.56
CA ASP A 55 -17.06 12.86 33.48
C ASP A 55 -17.56 12.74 34.93
N GLU A 56 -16.81 13.25 35.92
CA GLU A 56 -17.19 13.28 37.35
C GLU A 56 -18.57 13.92 37.61
N SER A 57 -19.09 14.68 36.64
CA SER A 57 -20.42 15.33 36.64
C SER A 57 -21.51 14.52 35.91
N GLY A 58 -21.22 13.30 35.44
CA GLY A 58 -22.17 12.42 34.75
C GLY A 58 -22.42 12.78 33.28
N GLN A 59 -21.67 13.72 32.70
CA GLN A 59 -21.79 14.07 31.27
C GLN A 59 -20.93 13.19 30.38
N PRO A 60 -21.42 12.72 29.21
CA PRO A 60 -20.62 11.91 28.30
C PRO A 60 -19.43 12.72 27.78
N ASN A 61 -18.21 12.19 27.92
CA ASN A 61 -17.05 12.76 27.24
C ASN A 61 -17.28 12.69 25.72
N PRO A 62 -17.09 13.81 24.99
CA PRO A 62 -17.14 13.74 23.54
C PRO A 62 -16.01 12.82 23.05
N PRO A 63 -16.28 11.88 22.11
CA PRO A 63 -15.21 11.11 21.49
C PRO A 63 -14.12 12.06 20.99
N GLN A 64 -12.86 11.75 21.27
CA GLN A 64 -11.76 12.46 20.62
C GLN A 64 -11.88 12.22 19.12
N THR A 65 -12.42 13.20 18.41
CA THR A 65 -12.52 13.15 16.95
C THR A 65 -11.10 13.17 16.39
N ALA A 66 -10.75 12.12 15.65
CA ALA A 66 -9.47 11.98 14.95
C ALA A 66 -9.13 13.20 14.06
N ASN A 67 -10.15 13.97 13.65
CA ASN A 67 -10.04 15.13 12.76
C ASN A 67 -9.67 16.46 13.46
N SER A 68 -9.26 16.45 14.74
CA SER A 68 -8.81 17.68 15.40
C SER A 68 -7.44 18.14 14.86
N PRO A 69 -7.25 19.44 14.53
CA PRO A 69 -5.97 19.94 14.01
C PRO A 69 -4.81 19.70 14.98
N ARG A 70 -5.09 19.66 16.28
CA ARG A 70 -4.10 19.32 17.31
C ARG A 70 -3.62 17.88 17.18
N VAL A 71 -4.52 16.94 16.90
CA VAL A 71 -4.20 15.52 16.69
C VAL A 71 -3.42 15.34 15.39
N ILE A 72 -3.81 16.05 14.32
CA ILE A 72 -3.08 16.05 13.05
C ILE A 72 -1.64 16.52 13.24
N LEU A 73 -1.43 17.64 13.94
CA LEU A 73 -0.10 18.18 14.19
C LEU A 73 0.74 17.26 15.10
N GLN A 74 0.10 16.63 16.09
CA GLN A 74 0.76 15.61 16.92
C GLN A 74 1.20 14.40 16.10
N ASN A 75 0.38 13.92 15.17
CA ASN A 75 0.73 12.81 14.28
C ASN A 75 1.89 13.17 13.34
N ILE A 76 1.89 14.38 12.78
CA ILE A 76 3.03 14.90 11.98
C ILE A 76 4.30 14.97 12.85
N GLY A 77 4.19 15.47 14.08
CA GLY A 77 5.30 15.48 15.04
C GLY A 77 5.85 14.08 15.31
N ARG A 78 4.97 13.06 15.42
CA ARG A 78 5.36 11.65 15.59
C ARG A 78 6.09 11.10 14.36
N MET A 79 5.65 11.43 13.14
CA MET A 79 6.37 11.04 11.92
C MET A 79 7.85 11.45 12.00
N LEU A 80 8.14 12.66 12.51
CA LEU A 80 9.51 13.17 12.57
C LEU A 80 10.31 12.75 13.82
N SER A 81 9.66 12.21 14.85
CA SER A 81 10.31 11.91 16.14
C SER A 81 10.35 10.42 16.50
N THR A 82 9.48 9.59 15.92
CA THR A 82 9.34 8.19 16.28
C THR A 82 9.69 7.29 15.09
N LEU A 83 10.64 6.37 15.29
CA LEU A 83 11.12 5.44 14.25
C LEU A 83 10.80 3.99 14.63
N PRO A 84 9.55 3.50 14.41
CA PRO A 84 9.18 2.13 14.72
C PRO A 84 9.70 1.15 13.66
N TYR A 85 11.03 1.03 13.52
CA TYR A 85 11.68 0.21 12.49
C TYR A 85 11.33 -1.29 12.54
N LYS A 86 10.80 -1.78 13.66
CA LYS A 86 10.31 -3.16 13.82
C LYS A 86 8.90 -3.37 13.25
N ASN A 87 8.15 -2.30 12.99
CA ASN A 87 6.81 -2.39 12.43
C ASN A 87 6.90 -2.56 10.91
N ILE A 88 6.34 -3.65 10.39
CA ILE A 88 6.39 -3.98 8.96
C ILE A 88 5.63 -2.97 8.09
N SER A 89 4.51 -2.43 8.56
CA SER A 89 3.74 -1.39 7.87
C SER A 89 4.54 -0.08 7.78
N TRP A 90 5.31 0.25 8.82
CA TRP A 90 6.21 1.42 8.78
C TRP A 90 7.34 1.21 7.79
N LEU A 91 8.01 0.06 7.83
CA LEU A 91 9.08 -0.26 6.88
C LEU A 91 8.56 -0.21 5.43
N THR A 92 7.36 -0.75 5.21
CA THR A 92 6.66 -0.72 3.92
C THR A 92 6.46 0.72 3.43
N ALA A 93 5.97 1.62 4.30
CA ALA A 93 5.76 3.02 3.96
C ALA A 93 7.07 3.71 3.55
N ILE A 94 8.13 3.54 4.33
CA ILE A 94 9.44 4.14 4.05
C ILE A 94 10.04 3.60 2.74
N VAL A 95 9.95 2.30 2.50
CA VAL A 95 10.44 1.67 1.26
C VAL A 95 9.70 2.23 0.04
N PHE A 96 8.37 2.43 0.11
CA PHE A 96 7.64 3.07 -0.98
C PHE A 96 7.98 4.55 -1.17
N ILE A 97 8.25 5.30 -0.09
CA ILE A 97 8.71 6.69 -0.18
C ILE A 97 10.04 6.76 -0.93
N VAL A 98 11.02 5.95 -0.53
CA VAL A 98 12.35 5.92 -1.16
C VAL A 98 12.24 5.50 -2.63
N GLY A 99 11.49 4.43 -2.92
CA GLY A 99 11.29 3.97 -4.30
C GLY A 99 10.62 5.04 -5.18
N SER A 100 9.59 5.70 -4.66
CA SER A 100 8.88 6.77 -5.39
C SER A 100 9.74 8.01 -5.60
N ALA A 101 10.56 8.38 -4.62
CA ALA A 101 11.51 9.50 -4.76
C ALA A 101 12.54 9.25 -5.86
N LEU A 102 13.05 8.01 -5.97
CA LEU A 102 13.96 7.62 -7.06
C LEU A 102 13.27 7.69 -8.43
N PHE A 103 11.99 7.29 -8.52
CA PHE A 103 11.22 7.45 -9.76
C PHE A 103 10.97 8.90 -10.13
N VAL A 104 10.71 9.78 -9.14
CA VAL A 104 10.60 11.23 -9.36
C VAL A 104 11.92 11.78 -9.92
N ALA A 105 13.05 11.45 -9.28
CA ALA A 105 14.36 11.91 -9.72
C ALA A 105 14.69 11.43 -11.15
N SER A 106 14.47 10.14 -11.43
CA SER A 106 14.66 9.55 -12.76
C SER A 106 13.78 10.21 -13.84
N SER A 107 12.49 10.36 -13.54
CA SER A 107 11.52 10.95 -14.48
C SER A 107 11.81 12.43 -14.71
N PHE A 108 12.28 13.14 -13.69
CA PHE A 108 12.69 14.54 -13.80
C PHE A 108 13.90 14.69 -14.73
N MET A 109 14.92 13.82 -14.62
CA MET A 109 16.05 13.80 -15.55
C MET A 109 15.60 13.53 -16.99
N SER A 110 14.65 12.60 -17.18
CA SER A 110 14.07 12.28 -18.48
C SER A 110 13.32 13.48 -19.09
N VAL A 111 12.50 14.15 -18.29
CA VAL A 111 11.79 15.38 -18.67
C VAL A 111 12.78 16.49 -19.02
N LEU A 112 13.78 16.74 -18.17
CA LEU A 112 14.75 17.80 -18.39
C LEU A 112 15.49 17.60 -19.71
N SER A 113 15.95 16.38 -19.99
CA SER A 113 16.63 16.03 -21.25
C SER A 113 15.73 16.19 -22.49
N LEU A 114 14.43 15.91 -22.38
CA LEU A 114 13.51 16.01 -23.51
C LEU A 114 12.99 17.43 -23.78
N TYR A 115 12.90 18.28 -22.76
CA TYR A 115 12.38 19.65 -22.87
C TYR A 115 13.47 20.73 -22.94
N ARG A 116 14.72 20.38 -22.63
CA ARG A 116 15.89 21.27 -22.74
C ARG A 116 16.97 20.60 -23.58
N THR A 117 16.99 20.92 -24.88
CA THR A 117 17.97 20.37 -25.83
C THR A 117 19.41 20.71 -25.45
N GLU A 118 19.65 21.89 -24.88
CA GLU A 118 20.96 22.31 -24.36
C GLU A 118 21.48 21.36 -23.29
N VAL A 119 20.62 20.98 -22.33
CA VAL A 119 20.97 20.02 -21.27
C VAL A 119 21.24 18.64 -21.86
N LYS A 120 20.46 18.20 -22.85
CA LYS A 120 20.68 16.93 -23.54
C LYS A 120 22.00 16.89 -24.30
N GLN A 121 22.42 18.00 -24.89
CA GLN A 121 23.70 18.11 -25.60
C GLN A 121 24.89 18.19 -24.64
N ALA A 122 24.74 18.94 -23.54
CA ALA A 122 25.79 19.07 -22.53
C ALA A 122 25.96 17.81 -21.67
N HIS A 123 24.88 17.08 -21.39
CA HIS A 123 24.84 15.91 -20.51
C HIS A 123 24.01 14.75 -21.11
N PRO A 124 24.47 14.10 -22.18
CA PRO A 124 23.77 12.99 -22.83
C PRO A 124 23.54 11.77 -21.90
N GLU A 125 24.40 11.60 -20.89
CA GLU A 125 24.34 10.55 -19.87
C GLU A 125 23.25 10.77 -18.82
N LEU A 126 22.74 12.00 -18.67
CA LEU A 126 21.83 12.37 -17.56
C LEU A 126 20.54 11.54 -17.57
N ALA A 127 19.82 11.50 -18.69
CA ALA A 127 18.58 10.73 -18.77
C ALA A 127 18.85 9.24 -19.05
N SER A 128 19.82 8.94 -19.91
CA SER A 128 20.08 7.58 -20.38
C SER A 128 20.74 6.72 -19.31
N GLU A 129 21.81 7.20 -18.69
CA GLU A 129 22.59 6.45 -17.71
C GLU A 129 22.11 6.70 -16.29
N HIS A 130 22.11 7.95 -15.83
CA HIS A 130 21.72 8.27 -14.45
C HIS A 130 20.22 8.04 -14.24
N GLY A 131 19.38 8.54 -15.16
CA GLY A 131 17.94 8.32 -15.14
C GLY A 131 17.58 6.83 -15.18
N GLY A 132 18.21 6.06 -16.06
CA GLY A 132 18.02 4.60 -16.15
C GLY A 132 18.41 3.85 -14.87
N LYS A 133 19.57 4.17 -14.29
CA LYS A 133 20.02 3.58 -13.02
C LYS A 133 19.06 3.89 -11.87
N LEU A 134 18.62 5.15 -11.75
CA LEU A 134 17.66 5.55 -10.72
C LEU A 134 16.30 4.86 -10.89
N ALA A 135 15.81 4.71 -12.12
CA ALA A 135 14.58 3.97 -12.40
C ALA A 135 14.70 2.50 -11.98
N LEU A 136 15.82 1.86 -12.30
CA LEU A 136 16.10 0.49 -11.90
C LEU A 136 16.15 0.34 -10.37
N SER A 137 16.92 1.19 -9.68
CA SER A 137 16.98 1.19 -8.21
C SER A 137 15.61 1.44 -7.58
N GLY A 138 14.85 2.41 -8.11
CA GLY A 138 13.47 2.69 -7.69
C GLY A 138 12.58 1.45 -7.80
N SER A 139 12.63 0.75 -8.93
CA SER A 139 11.83 -0.46 -9.16
C SER A 139 12.21 -1.65 -8.29
N ALA A 140 13.50 -1.83 -7.98
CA ALA A 140 13.97 -2.86 -7.05
C ALA A 140 13.48 -2.59 -5.61
N ILE A 141 13.57 -1.34 -5.15
CA ILE A 141 13.05 -0.93 -3.84
C ILE A 141 11.51 -1.05 -3.80
N PHE A 142 10.83 -0.66 -4.88
CA PHE A 142 9.37 -0.79 -4.98
C PHE A 142 8.90 -2.24 -4.96
N LEU A 143 9.67 -3.17 -5.55
CA LEU A 143 9.45 -4.60 -5.43
C LEU A 143 9.63 -5.08 -3.99
N ALA A 144 10.70 -4.66 -3.30
CA ALA A 144 10.89 -4.98 -1.89
C ALA A 144 9.70 -4.51 -1.03
N GLY A 145 9.21 -3.28 -1.25
CA GLY A 145 8.01 -2.77 -0.58
C GLY A 145 6.77 -3.60 -0.90
N SER A 146 6.63 -4.06 -2.15
CA SER A 146 5.52 -4.94 -2.54
C SER A 146 5.58 -6.31 -1.86
N ILE A 147 6.78 -6.86 -1.68
CA ILE A 147 6.97 -8.11 -0.91
C ILE A 147 6.64 -7.86 0.57
N LEU A 148 7.05 -6.73 1.15
CA LEU A 148 6.70 -6.38 2.54
C LEU A 148 5.18 -6.26 2.73
N THR A 149 4.44 -5.63 1.80
CA THR A 149 2.96 -5.61 1.88
C THR A 149 2.33 -7.00 1.81
N LEU A 150 2.95 -7.92 1.06
CA LEU A 150 2.49 -9.30 0.98
C LEU A 150 2.77 -10.05 2.28
N LEU A 151 3.95 -9.84 2.88
CA LEU A 151 4.29 -10.39 4.19
C LEU A 151 3.36 -9.82 5.28
N GLU A 152 3.06 -8.53 5.24
CA GLU A 152 2.09 -7.89 6.13
C GLU A 152 0.68 -8.50 5.97
N ALA A 153 0.25 -8.79 4.73
CA ALA A 153 -1.01 -9.48 4.49
C ALA A 153 -1.02 -10.92 5.00
N VAL A 154 0.14 -11.60 5.02
CA VAL A 154 0.30 -12.97 5.54
C VAL A 154 0.35 -13.00 7.07
N ASP A 155 1.09 -12.07 7.67
CA ASP A 155 1.40 -12.00 9.10
C ASP A 155 0.23 -11.53 9.99
N ARG A 156 -0.93 -11.24 9.38
CA ARG A 156 -2.18 -10.93 10.11
C ARG A 156 -2.34 -11.85 11.32
N GLN A 157 -2.23 -11.28 12.52
CA GLN A 157 -2.64 -11.94 13.75
C GLN A 157 -4.13 -12.20 13.64
N ARG A 158 -4.55 -13.46 13.45
CA ARG A 158 -5.93 -13.76 13.03
C ARG A 158 -6.97 -13.68 14.14
N VAL A 159 -6.63 -13.23 15.34
CA VAL A 159 -7.52 -13.40 16.48
C VAL A 159 -7.45 -12.16 17.38
N PHE A 160 -8.63 -11.62 17.73
CA PHE A 160 -8.82 -10.66 18.81
C PHE A 160 -8.48 -11.32 20.15
N CYS A 161 -7.21 -11.63 20.38
CA CYS A 161 -6.77 -12.14 21.67
C CYS A 161 -6.48 -10.95 22.56
N PHE A 162 -7.51 -10.51 23.29
CA PHE A 162 -7.26 -9.79 24.52
C PHE A 162 -6.61 -10.77 25.47
N GLU A 163 -5.29 -10.74 25.57
CA GLU A 163 -4.60 -11.30 26.72
C GLU A 163 -5.21 -10.65 27.96
N SER A 164 -5.99 -11.43 28.72
CA SER A 164 -6.22 -11.10 30.12
C SER A 164 -4.81 -11.03 30.72
N SER A 165 -4.42 -9.88 31.26
CA SER A 165 -3.03 -9.64 31.69
C SER A 165 -2.55 -10.56 32.82
N HIS A 166 -3.31 -11.57 33.24
CA HIS A 166 -2.97 -12.49 34.32
C HIS A 166 -3.22 -13.96 33.93
N ALA A 167 -2.48 -14.50 32.94
CA ALA A 167 -2.07 -15.91 32.94
C ALA A 167 -1.17 -16.21 31.73
N GLY A 168 0.11 -16.50 31.97
CA GLY A 168 0.97 -17.32 31.11
C GLY A 168 1.12 -16.87 29.65
N GLY A 169 2.14 -16.05 29.38
CA GLY A 169 2.47 -15.57 28.04
C GLY A 169 2.59 -16.68 27.00
N GLN A 170 1.57 -16.79 26.16
CA GLN A 170 1.67 -17.51 24.90
C GLN A 170 2.14 -16.51 23.85
N THR A 171 3.44 -16.52 23.61
CA THR A 171 4.06 -15.86 22.47
C THR A 171 3.51 -16.48 21.20
N HIS A 172 2.59 -15.81 20.51
CA HIS A 172 2.17 -16.20 19.16
C HIS A 172 3.43 -16.41 18.31
N LYS A 173 3.67 -17.65 17.90
CA LYS A 173 4.85 -18.03 17.13
C LYS A 173 4.74 -17.44 15.73
N HIS A 174 5.41 -16.31 15.52
CA HIS A 174 5.50 -15.61 14.24
C HIS A 174 5.84 -16.60 13.13
N ARG A 175 4.92 -16.81 12.18
CA ARG A 175 5.10 -17.74 11.06
C ARG A 175 5.06 -16.96 9.75
N TRP A 176 6.26 -16.66 9.26
CA TRP A 176 6.51 -15.94 8.02
C TRP A 176 6.01 -16.66 6.75
N LEU A 177 5.76 -17.98 6.84
CA LEU A 177 5.30 -18.79 5.71
C LEU A 177 4.01 -19.56 6.07
N PRO A 178 2.88 -19.27 5.40
CA PRO A 178 1.63 -19.98 5.60
C PRO A 178 1.73 -21.39 5.01
N LYS A 179 0.97 -22.36 5.57
CA LYS A 179 0.83 -23.67 4.92
C LYS A 179 0.11 -23.49 3.58
N TRP A 180 0.49 -24.27 2.57
CA TRP A 180 -0.13 -24.23 1.23
C TRP A 180 -1.66 -24.42 1.27
N THR A 181 -2.15 -25.27 2.17
CA THR A 181 -3.59 -25.47 2.39
C THR A 181 -4.28 -24.20 2.88
N ALA A 182 -3.72 -23.53 3.88
CA ALA A 182 -4.24 -22.25 4.37
C ALA A 182 -4.16 -21.13 3.31
N LEU A 183 -3.12 -21.14 2.47
CA LEU A 183 -2.98 -20.22 1.34
C LEU A 183 -4.13 -20.40 0.34
N LYS A 184 -4.35 -21.63 -0.11
CA LYS A 184 -5.34 -21.95 -1.15
C LYS A 184 -6.79 -21.81 -0.67
N GLU A 185 -7.08 -22.12 0.58
CA GLU A 185 -8.46 -22.15 1.08
C GLU A 185 -8.91 -20.79 1.64
N HIS A 186 -7.99 -19.99 2.19
CA HIS A 186 -8.36 -18.78 2.92
C HIS A 186 -7.79 -17.50 2.29
N TYR A 187 -6.47 -17.44 2.06
CA TYR A 187 -5.83 -16.19 1.60
C TYR A 187 -6.26 -15.78 0.18
N VAL A 188 -6.57 -16.72 -0.72
CA VAL A 188 -7.03 -16.37 -2.08
C VAL A 188 -8.41 -15.70 -2.10
N HIS A 189 -9.21 -15.86 -1.04
CA HIS A 189 -10.54 -15.26 -0.90
C HIS A 189 -10.48 -13.88 -0.18
N GLU A 190 -9.30 -13.47 0.27
CA GLU A 190 -9.04 -12.19 0.92
C GLU A 190 -8.61 -11.12 -0.10
N VAL A 191 -9.44 -10.09 -0.27
CA VAL A 191 -9.21 -9.01 -1.25
C VAL A 191 -7.85 -8.35 -1.06
N GLY A 192 -7.48 -8.03 0.19
CA GLY A 192 -6.20 -7.39 0.51
C GLY A 192 -4.98 -8.25 0.18
N PHE A 193 -5.07 -9.58 0.36
CA PHE A 193 -3.99 -10.50 0.02
C PHE A 193 -3.84 -10.62 -1.50
N VAL A 194 -4.94 -10.82 -2.23
CA VAL A 194 -4.94 -10.88 -3.70
C VAL A 194 -4.38 -9.58 -4.29
N ALA A 195 -4.76 -8.43 -3.74
CA ALA A 195 -4.25 -7.14 -4.17
C ALA A 195 -2.72 -7.03 -4.00
N CYS A 196 -2.18 -7.45 -2.86
CA CYS A 196 -0.74 -7.46 -2.60
C CYS A 196 0.02 -8.46 -3.48
N MET A 197 -0.56 -9.63 -3.78
CA MET A 197 0.03 -10.59 -4.71
C MET A 197 0.13 -10.02 -6.12
N ILE A 198 -0.98 -9.46 -6.64
CA ILE A 198 -1.00 -8.80 -7.95
C ILE A 198 0.03 -7.66 -7.97
N GLN A 199 0.14 -6.88 -6.90
CA GLN A 199 1.14 -5.82 -6.78
C GLN A 199 2.56 -6.35 -6.89
N ALA A 200 2.90 -7.41 -6.16
CA ALA A 200 4.24 -8.00 -6.18
C ALA A 200 4.60 -8.50 -7.58
N MET A 201 3.67 -9.17 -8.27
CA MET A 201 3.86 -9.59 -9.67
C MET A 201 4.01 -8.40 -10.63
N SER A 202 3.21 -7.35 -10.43
CA SER A 202 3.27 -6.12 -11.21
C SER A 202 4.63 -5.42 -11.09
N SER A 203 5.14 -5.35 -9.87
CA SER A 203 6.48 -4.80 -9.57
C SER A 203 7.59 -5.60 -10.24
N LEU A 204 7.46 -6.93 -10.37
CA LEU A 204 8.43 -7.76 -11.09
C LEU A 204 8.46 -7.43 -12.59
N PHE A 205 7.30 -7.34 -13.24
CA PHE A 205 7.23 -6.96 -14.66
C PHE A 205 7.72 -5.53 -14.90
N PHE A 206 7.42 -4.62 -13.98
CA PHE A 206 7.90 -3.24 -14.04
C PHE A 206 9.41 -3.16 -13.84
N LEU A 207 9.97 -3.91 -12.89
CA LEU A 207 11.42 -4.05 -12.70
C LEU A 207 12.10 -4.59 -13.95
N TRP A 208 11.55 -5.64 -14.56
CA TRP A 208 12.07 -6.20 -15.81
C TRP A 208 12.15 -5.14 -16.92
N SER A 209 11.10 -4.33 -17.10
CA SER A 209 11.12 -3.24 -18.07
C SER A 209 12.21 -2.20 -17.77
N ASN A 210 12.46 -1.88 -16.50
CA ASN A 210 13.52 -0.95 -16.10
C ASN A 210 14.94 -1.53 -16.27
N VAL A 211 15.12 -2.84 -16.18
CA VAL A 211 16.38 -3.49 -16.58
C VAL A 211 16.65 -3.24 -18.07
N CYS A 212 15.63 -3.35 -18.92
CA CYS A 212 15.77 -3.12 -20.36
C CYS A 212 16.04 -1.66 -20.75
N ILE A 213 15.84 -0.69 -19.84
CA ILE A 213 16.12 0.73 -20.07
C ILE A 213 17.62 1.05 -19.95
N LEU A 214 18.42 0.20 -19.29
CA LEU A 214 19.86 0.45 -19.15
C LEU A 214 20.52 0.65 -20.52
N PRO A 215 21.43 1.64 -20.68
CA PRO A 215 21.96 2.04 -21.99
C PRO A 215 22.51 0.90 -22.83
N GLN A 216 23.24 -0.03 -22.20
CA GLN A 216 23.86 -1.17 -22.87
C GLN A 216 22.81 -2.15 -23.43
N ILE A 217 21.74 -2.39 -22.68
CA ILE A 217 20.65 -3.29 -23.09
C ILE A 217 19.75 -2.59 -24.11
N TYR A 218 19.37 -1.33 -23.82
CA TYR A 218 18.47 -0.55 -24.65
C TYR A 218 19.02 -0.35 -26.07
N LYS A 219 20.33 -0.10 -26.22
CA LYS A 219 20.97 0.04 -27.54
C LYS A 219 20.83 -1.22 -28.41
N ASN A 220 20.94 -2.40 -27.79
CA ASN A 220 20.85 -3.67 -28.51
C ASN A 220 19.41 -4.00 -28.91
N ILE A 221 18.44 -3.73 -28.04
CA ILE A 221 17.02 -4.04 -28.30
C ILE A 221 16.32 -3.00 -29.18
N SER A 222 16.75 -1.73 -29.16
CA SER A 222 16.08 -0.63 -29.89
C SER A 222 16.21 -0.74 -31.41
N SER A 223 17.20 -1.49 -31.89
CA SER A 223 17.43 -1.81 -33.31
C SER A 223 16.28 -2.62 -33.93
N ASN A 224 15.64 -3.48 -33.14
CA ASN A 224 14.57 -4.36 -33.59
C ASN A 224 13.24 -3.97 -32.93
N THR A 225 12.32 -3.40 -33.72
CA THR A 225 11.04 -2.89 -33.22
C THR A 225 10.20 -3.98 -32.53
N PRO A 226 9.98 -5.17 -33.12
CA PRO A 226 9.34 -6.29 -32.42
C PRO A 226 9.99 -6.66 -31.09
N LEU A 227 11.31 -6.74 -31.03
CA LEU A 227 12.05 -7.12 -29.82
C LEU A 227 11.87 -6.07 -28.71
N SER A 228 12.00 -4.78 -29.05
CA SER A 228 11.78 -3.68 -28.11
C SER A 228 10.33 -3.59 -27.64
N ALA A 229 9.36 -3.88 -28.51
CA ALA A 229 7.95 -3.93 -28.15
C ALA A 229 7.65 -5.09 -27.18
N GLY A 230 8.18 -6.28 -27.44
CA GLY A 230 7.89 -7.49 -26.66
C GLY A 230 8.65 -7.58 -25.33
N VAL A 231 9.96 -7.27 -25.32
CA VAL A 231 10.81 -7.50 -24.14
C VAL A 231 10.81 -6.32 -23.18
N TYR A 232 10.67 -5.09 -23.71
CA TYR A 232 10.74 -3.88 -22.91
C TYR A 232 9.34 -3.28 -22.64
N ARG A 233 8.57 -3.01 -23.69
CA ARG A 233 7.31 -2.24 -23.55
C ARG A 233 6.15 -3.07 -23.01
N PHE A 234 5.98 -4.29 -23.49
CA PHE A 234 4.87 -5.15 -23.08
C PHE A 234 4.89 -5.47 -21.57
N PRO A 235 6.02 -5.88 -20.96
CA PRO A 235 6.11 -6.05 -19.51
C PRO A 235 5.77 -4.76 -18.74
N LYS A 236 6.15 -3.58 -19.27
CA LYS A 236 5.78 -2.29 -18.65
C LYS A 236 4.27 -2.13 -18.58
N VAL A 237 3.57 -2.36 -19.69
CA VAL A 237 2.10 -2.25 -19.76
C VAL A 237 1.43 -3.26 -18.81
N VAL A 238 1.91 -4.51 -18.78
CA VAL A 238 1.40 -5.55 -17.88
C VAL A 238 1.58 -5.16 -16.42
N GLY A 239 2.78 -4.69 -16.05
CA GLY A 239 3.06 -4.20 -14.70
C GLY A 239 2.18 -3.02 -14.30
N CYS A 240 2.03 -2.02 -15.19
CA CYS A 240 1.18 -0.85 -14.90
C CYS A 240 -0.30 -1.23 -14.77
N THR A 241 -0.79 -2.13 -15.61
CA THR A 241 -2.16 -2.65 -15.53
C THR A 241 -2.41 -3.34 -14.19
N GLY A 242 -1.47 -4.18 -13.75
CA GLY A 242 -1.60 -4.85 -12.46
C GLY A 242 -1.51 -3.87 -11.28
N PHE A 243 -0.75 -2.76 -11.37
CA PHE A 243 -0.79 -1.71 -10.35
C PHE A 243 -2.17 -1.04 -10.23
N VAL A 244 -2.85 -0.79 -11.36
CA VAL A 244 -4.22 -0.26 -11.37
C VAL A 244 -5.18 -1.26 -10.74
N VAL A 245 -5.15 -2.53 -11.18
CA VAL A 245 -6.03 -3.59 -10.64
C VAL A 245 -5.80 -3.78 -9.14
N SER A 246 -4.55 -3.85 -8.71
CA SER A 246 -4.19 -3.93 -7.29
C SER A 246 -4.67 -2.71 -6.50
N GLY A 247 -4.53 -1.50 -7.06
CA GLY A 247 -5.05 -0.27 -6.44
C GLY A 247 -6.57 -0.31 -6.26
N LEU A 248 -7.30 -0.74 -7.29
CA LEU A 248 -8.77 -0.88 -7.23
C LEU A 248 -9.21 -1.89 -6.17
N LEU A 249 -8.52 -3.04 -6.06
CA LEU A 249 -8.81 -4.03 -5.03
C LEU A 249 -8.54 -3.48 -3.61
N LEU A 250 -7.46 -2.73 -3.40
CA LEU A 250 -7.19 -2.06 -2.12
C LEU A 250 -8.19 -0.95 -1.82
N MET A 251 -8.74 -0.31 -2.84
CA MET A 251 -9.79 0.69 -2.69
C MET A 251 -11.11 0.01 -2.29
N LEU A 252 -11.45 -1.12 -2.89
CA LEU A 252 -12.59 -1.94 -2.47
C LEU A 252 -12.41 -2.50 -1.06
N GLU A 253 -11.18 -2.80 -0.63
CA GLU A 253 -10.88 -3.25 0.74
C GLU A 253 -11.26 -2.19 1.80
N THR A 254 -11.21 -0.89 1.47
CA THR A 254 -11.55 0.18 2.41
C THR A 254 -13.02 0.56 2.42
N GLN A 255 -13.78 0.16 1.39
CA GLN A 255 -15.19 0.49 1.25
C GLN A 255 -16.08 -0.50 2.02
N THR A 256 -17.18 0.01 2.60
CA THR A 256 -18.23 -0.79 3.27
C THR A 256 -19.10 -1.51 2.24
N VAL A 257 -19.47 -0.77 1.19
CA VAL A 257 -20.28 -1.22 0.07
C VAL A 257 -19.52 -0.93 -1.21
N TRP A 258 -19.53 -1.86 -2.16
CA TRP A 258 -18.81 -1.74 -3.43
C TRP A 258 -19.15 -0.47 -4.23
N ASN A 259 -20.32 0.11 -4.02
CA ASN A 259 -20.82 1.32 -4.69
C ASN A 259 -20.65 2.62 -3.89
N GLU A 260 -20.16 2.57 -2.66
CA GLU A 260 -20.04 3.75 -1.81
C GLU A 260 -18.57 4.10 -1.59
N PHE A 261 -18.19 5.32 -1.97
CA PHE A 261 -16.82 5.81 -1.75
C PHE A 261 -16.58 6.14 -0.29
N ALA A 262 -15.48 5.62 0.28
CA ALA A 262 -15.12 5.82 1.69
C ALA A 262 -14.18 7.02 1.86
N PHE A 263 -14.61 8.22 1.45
CA PHE A 263 -13.81 9.45 1.48
C PHE A 263 -13.30 9.83 2.88
N ASP A 264 -13.96 9.34 3.92
CA ASP A 264 -13.61 9.59 5.32
C ASP A 264 -12.41 8.77 5.81
N THR A 265 -11.90 7.84 4.99
CA THR A 265 -10.80 6.95 5.38
C THR A 265 -9.51 7.31 4.63
N ILE A 266 -8.42 7.49 5.37
CA ILE A 266 -7.09 7.75 4.79
C ILE A 266 -6.67 6.60 3.87
N GLY A 267 -6.99 5.36 4.26
CA GLY A 267 -6.75 4.16 3.45
C GLY A 267 -7.35 4.22 2.04
N TRP A 268 -8.55 4.81 1.89
CA TRP A 268 -9.19 4.98 0.58
C TRP A 268 -8.43 5.97 -0.30
N TRP A 269 -7.96 7.09 0.26
CA TRP A 269 -7.13 8.07 -0.46
C TRP A 269 -5.78 7.47 -0.90
N ILE A 270 -5.14 6.68 -0.04
CA ILE A 270 -3.90 5.95 -0.38
C ILE A 270 -4.14 5.03 -1.59
N ALA A 271 -5.22 4.25 -1.56
CA ALA A 271 -5.57 3.35 -2.66
C ALA A 271 -5.93 4.11 -3.94
N SER A 272 -6.66 5.22 -3.82
CA SER A 272 -7.06 6.07 -4.95
C SER A 272 -5.86 6.71 -5.65
N LEU A 273 -4.92 7.26 -4.88
CA LEU A 273 -3.67 7.81 -5.44
C LEU A 273 -2.87 6.73 -6.17
N LYS A 274 -2.81 5.51 -5.63
CA LYS A 274 -2.18 4.39 -6.33
C LYS A 274 -2.87 4.06 -7.66
N VAL A 275 -4.20 4.10 -7.72
CA VAL A 275 -4.95 3.92 -8.99
C VAL A 275 -4.62 5.03 -9.97
N ILE A 276 -4.67 6.29 -9.55
CA ILE A 276 -4.36 7.46 -10.40
C ILE A 276 -2.93 7.37 -10.93
N GLY A 277 -1.96 7.11 -10.06
CA GLY A 277 -0.55 6.91 -10.44
C GLY A 277 -0.40 5.76 -11.42
N GLY A 278 -1.01 4.61 -11.13
CA GLY A 278 -1.01 3.44 -12.02
C GLY A 278 -1.58 3.75 -13.41
N CYS A 279 -2.68 4.50 -13.49
CA CYS A 279 -3.28 4.93 -14.74
C CYS A 279 -2.35 5.85 -15.54
N LEU A 280 -1.68 6.81 -14.90
CA LEU A 280 -0.72 7.70 -15.57
C LEU A 280 0.47 6.91 -16.15
N PHE A 281 1.01 5.97 -15.37
CA PHE A 281 2.06 5.07 -15.85
C PHE A 281 1.58 4.16 -16.98
N LEU A 282 0.34 3.65 -16.92
CA LEU A 282 -0.25 2.81 -17.95
C LEU A 282 -0.46 3.56 -19.27
N ILE A 283 -1.03 4.77 -19.21
CA ILE A 283 -1.21 5.64 -20.39
C ILE A 283 0.16 5.98 -20.97
N GLY A 284 1.14 6.35 -20.14
CA GLY A 284 2.50 6.59 -20.58
C GLY A 284 3.16 5.37 -21.22
N ALA A 285 2.94 4.17 -20.67
CA ALA A 285 3.45 2.93 -21.25
C ALA A 285 2.82 2.61 -22.62
N GLY A 286 1.52 2.91 -22.79
CA GLY A 286 0.82 2.77 -24.07
C GLY A 286 1.32 3.75 -25.13
N ILE A 287 1.41 5.04 -24.79
CA ILE A 287 1.94 6.09 -25.69
C ILE A 287 3.41 5.82 -26.04
N GLY A 288 4.19 5.23 -25.13
CA GLY A 288 5.60 4.91 -25.33
C GLY A 288 5.92 3.91 -26.46
N TYR A 289 4.91 3.31 -27.10
CA TYR A 289 5.08 2.56 -28.35
C TYR A 289 5.37 3.46 -29.54
N GLU A 290 4.86 4.69 -29.53
CA GLU A 290 5.08 5.67 -30.58
C GLU A 290 6.45 6.34 -30.41
N ARG A 291 7.20 6.49 -31.52
CA ARG A 291 8.56 7.06 -31.53
C ARG A 291 8.57 8.56 -31.80
N ALA A 292 7.42 9.13 -32.17
CA ALA A 292 7.28 10.58 -32.35
C ALA A 292 7.71 11.37 -31.10
N GLU A 293 8.29 12.55 -31.33
CA GLU A 293 8.83 13.38 -30.25
C GLU A 293 7.77 13.79 -29.22
N TRP A 294 6.55 14.11 -29.68
CA TRP A 294 5.43 14.45 -28.80
C TRP A 294 5.10 13.29 -27.86
N ALA A 295 5.10 12.05 -28.36
CA ALA A 295 4.77 10.85 -27.58
C ALA A 295 5.83 10.57 -26.50
N GLN A 296 7.11 10.76 -26.83
CA GLN A 296 8.20 10.61 -25.86
C GLN A 296 8.14 11.68 -24.76
N LYS A 297 7.88 12.94 -25.14
CA LYS A 297 7.68 14.06 -24.19
C LYS A 297 6.46 13.84 -23.28
N SER A 298 5.34 13.38 -23.83
CA SER A 298 4.14 13.04 -23.06
C SER A 298 4.38 11.87 -22.11
N THR A 299 5.06 10.82 -22.57
CA THR A 299 5.40 9.65 -21.74
C THR A 299 6.25 10.05 -20.54
N ALA A 300 7.28 10.88 -20.76
CA ALA A 300 8.14 11.36 -19.67
C ALA A 300 7.36 12.21 -18.65
N MET A 301 6.46 13.08 -19.11
CA MET A 301 5.60 13.88 -18.21
C MET A 301 4.62 13.03 -17.41
N LEU A 302 3.94 12.08 -18.06
CA LEU A 302 3.03 11.16 -17.38
C LEU A 302 3.76 10.31 -16.33
N THR A 303 4.98 9.86 -16.65
CA THR A 303 5.84 9.12 -15.71
C THR A 303 6.23 10.01 -14.52
N LEU A 304 6.57 11.29 -14.76
CA LEU A 304 6.90 12.24 -13.70
C LEU A 304 5.70 12.50 -12.77
N ILE A 305 4.54 12.85 -13.33
CA ILE A 305 3.32 13.12 -12.56
C ILE A 305 2.90 11.86 -11.81
N GLY A 306 2.91 10.70 -12.47
CA GLY A 306 2.61 9.41 -11.85
C GLY A 306 3.53 9.12 -10.66
N SER A 307 4.83 9.38 -10.80
CA SER A 307 5.81 9.21 -9.73
C SER A 307 5.52 10.11 -8.52
N PHE A 308 5.13 11.37 -8.75
CA PHE A 308 4.71 12.27 -7.68
C PHE A 308 3.43 11.80 -6.98
N VAL A 309 2.45 11.31 -7.74
CA VAL A 309 1.21 10.78 -7.17
C VAL A 309 1.50 9.57 -6.26
N PHE A 310 2.38 8.65 -6.69
CA PHE A 310 2.84 7.54 -5.86
C PHE A 310 3.59 8.02 -4.62
N LEU A 311 4.44 9.04 -4.73
CA LEU A 311 5.14 9.63 -3.60
C LEU A 311 4.15 10.19 -2.57
N ILE A 312 3.14 10.96 -3.00
CA ILE A 312 2.09 11.47 -2.10
C ILE A 312 1.34 10.32 -1.43
N GLY A 313 0.97 9.29 -2.18
CA GLY A 313 0.32 8.10 -1.63
C GLY A 313 1.17 7.38 -0.56
N SER A 314 2.48 7.30 -0.77
CA SER A 314 3.41 6.70 0.19
C SER A 314 3.63 7.57 1.44
N LEU A 315 3.58 8.89 1.32
CA LEU A 315 3.61 9.81 2.46
C LEU A 315 2.33 9.71 3.30
N LEU A 316 1.17 9.58 2.66
CA LEU A 316 -0.10 9.31 3.37
C LEU A 316 -0.10 7.95 4.04
N LEU A 317 0.50 6.92 3.43
CA LEU A 317 0.68 5.62 4.07
C LEU A 317 1.55 5.73 5.32
N TRP A 318 2.64 6.51 5.27
CA TRP A 318 3.46 6.77 6.45
C TRP A 318 2.66 7.51 7.54
N TYR A 319 1.89 8.53 7.16
CA TYR A 319 0.99 9.22 8.09
C TYR A 319 -0.02 8.27 8.74
N GLU A 320 -0.69 7.42 7.93
CA GLU A 320 -1.65 6.41 8.40
C GLU A 320 -0.98 5.51 9.43
N VAL A 321 0.26 5.04 9.19
CA VAL A 321 1.02 4.16 10.11
C VAL A 321 1.33 4.82 11.46
N MET A 322 1.45 6.15 11.51
CA MET A 322 1.79 6.89 12.73
C MET A 322 0.57 7.30 13.58
N GLU A 323 -0.64 7.17 13.04
CA GLU A 323 -1.86 7.49 13.77
C GLU A 323 -2.09 6.48 14.92
N PRO A 324 -2.26 6.96 16.18
CA PRO A 324 -2.58 6.10 17.31
C PRO A 324 -3.99 5.50 17.18
N TYR A 325 -4.21 4.36 17.81
CA TYR A 325 -5.48 3.63 17.79
C TYR A 325 -6.69 4.54 18.06
N PRO A 326 -7.63 4.71 17.11
CA PRO A 326 -8.85 5.44 17.39
C PRO A 326 -9.73 4.58 18.30
N VAL A 327 -10.00 5.07 19.51
CA VAL A 327 -11.06 4.52 20.36
C VAL A 327 -12.37 5.12 19.85
N LEU A 328 -13.25 4.28 19.32
CA LEU A 328 -14.58 4.73 18.90
C LEU A 328 -15.50 4.71 20.11
N VAL A 329 -16.11 5.86 20.42
CA VAL A 329 -17.15 5.95 21.45
C VAL A 329 -18.51 5.67 20.80
N ARG A 330 -19.32 4.80 21.42
CA ARG A 330 -20.70 4.52 20.99
C ARG A 330 -21.49 5.84 20.91
N ARG A 331 -22.04 6.15 19.72
CA ARG A 331 -22.98 7.28 19.52
C ARG A 331 -24.39 6.91 19.95
#